data_AF-A0A383EAG3-F1
#
_entry.id   AF-A0A383EAG3-F1
#
_cell.length_a   1.000
_cell.length_b   1.000
_cell.length_c   1.000
_cell.angle_alpha   90.00
_cell.angle_beta   90.00
_cell.angle_gamma   90.00
#
_symmetry.space_group_name_H-M   'P 1'
#
loop_
_entity.id
_entity.type
_entity.pdbx_description
1 polymer ?
#
loop_
_entity_poly.entity_id
_entity_poly.type
_entity_poly.pdbx_seq_one_letter_code
_entity_poly.pdbx_strand_id
1 'polypeptide(L)'
;YHNLDPERGLYRGLEQTGDVYVMFSEDEVLRAIKQPPEDTRALVRGLAVTHSSGKIKNIHWTGIEYTDGSFIDLSQIVNSVDVEHLINSKKEQFPWL
;
A
#
# COMPACT_ATOMS: atom_id res chain seq x y z
N TYR A 1 -21.69 -12.11 13.11
CA TYR A 1 -21.44 -11.70 11.71
C TYR A 1 -20.01 -11.18 11.51
N HIS A 2 -19.59 -10.12 12.20
CA HIS A 2 -18.31 -9.40 11.94
C HIS A 2 -17.01 -10.04 12.46
N ASN A 3 -17.00 -11.32 12.85
CA ASN A 3 -15.75 -11.96 13.27
C ASN A 3 -14.88 -12.22 12.03
N LEU A 4 -13.66 -11.69 12.00
CA LEU A 4 -12.73 -11.80 10.87
C LEU A 4 -11.95 -13.12 10.84
N ASP A 5 -12.02 -13.91 11.92
CA ASP A 5 -11.45 -15.25 11.97
C ASP A 5 -12.11 -16.14 10.90
N PRO A 6 -11.34 -16.70 9.94
CA PRO A 6 -11.88 -17.45 8.82
C PRO A 6 -12.65 -18.70 9.23
N GLU A 7 -12.34 -19.30 10.39
CA GLU A 7 -13.00 -20.52 10.88
C GLU A 7 -14.21 -20.23 11.79
N ARG A 8 -14.34 -18.99 12.27
CA ARG A 8 -15.32 -18.62 13.30
C ARG A 8 -16.27 -17.50 12.87
N GLY A 9 -16.01 -16.88 11.72
CA GLY A 9 -16.81 -15.80 11.14
C GLY A 9 -18.08 -16.29 10.46
N LEU A 10 -19.26 -15.86 10.92
CA LEU A 10 -20.52 -16.17 10.25
C LEU A 10 -20.54 -15.69 8.78
N TYR A 11 -19.94 -14.53 8.48
CA TYR A 11 -19.78 -14.05 7.10
C TYR A 11 -18.97 -15.05 6.25
N ARG A 12 -17.87 -15.57 6.79
CA ARG A 12 -17.00 -16.54 6.10
C ARG A 12 -17.69 -17.87 5.88
N GLY A 13 -18.52 -18.31 6.84
CA GLY A 13 -19.39 -19.47 6.65
C GLY A 13 -20.35 -19.31 5.47
N LEU A 14 -21.02 -18.15 5.35
CA LEU A 14 -21.92 -17.85 4.23
C LEU A 14 -21.19 -17.72 2.89
N GLU A 15 -19.99 -17.15 2.89
CA GLU A 15 -19.13 -17.06 1.70
C GLU A 15 -18.73 -18.47 1.20
N GLN A 16 -18.36 -19.37 2.10
CA GLN A 16 -18.01 -20.76 1.77
C GLN A 16 -19.19 -21.59 1.27
N THR A 17 -20.43 -21.28 1.69
CA THR A 17 -21.65 -21.94 1.21
C THR A 17 -22.21 -21.31 -0.08
N GLY A 18 -21.60 -20.23 -0.58
CA GLY A 18 -22.04 -19.55 -1.80
C GLY A 18 -23.22 -18.59 -1.61
N ASP A 19 -23.55 -18.24 -0.36
CA ASP A 19 -24.64 -17.32 0.00
C ASP A 19 -24.21 -15.84 0.00
N VAL A 20 -22.96 -15.57 -0.40
CA VAL A 20 -22.39 -14.21 -0.51
C VAL A 20 -21.82 -14.00 -1.90
N TYR A 21 -22.11 -12.84 -2.49
CA TYR A 21 -21.49 -12.41 -3.73
C TYR A 21 -20.05 -11.94 -3.49
N VAL A 22 -19.09 -12.62 -4.10
CA VAL A 22 -17.66 -12.33 -4.01
C VAL A 22 -17.24 -11.37 -5.13
N MET A 23 -16.73 -10.18 -4.77
CA MET A 23 -16.27 -9.17 -5.75
C MET A 23 -14.83 -9.39 -6.23
N PHE A 24 -13.98 -10.00 -5.40
CA PHE A 24 -12.56 -10.23 -5.69
C PHE A 24 -12.17 -11.65 -5.31
N SER A 25 -11.33 -12.28 -6.11
CA SER A 25 -10.80 -13.61 -5.80
C SER A 25 -9.85 -13.58 -4.59
N GLU A 26 -9.65 -14.75 -3.97
CA GLU A 26 -8.71 -14.89 -2.85
C GLU A 26 -7.28 -14.50 -3.25
N ASP A 27 -6.85 -14.85 -4.47
CA ASP A 27 -5.54 -14.47 -5.00
C ASP A 27 -5.36 -12.95 -5.12
N GLU A 28 -6.40 -12.22 -5.51
CA GLU A 28 -6.36 -10.75 -5.57
C GLU A 28 -6.23 -10.14 -4.17
N VAL A 29 -6.93 -10.70 -3.19
CA VAL A 29 -6.82 -10.27 -1.78
C VAL A 29 -5.43 -10.58 -1.25
N LEU A 30 -4.90 -11.79 -1.48
CA LEU A 30 -3.56 -12.20 -1.04
C LEU A 30 -2.46 -11.32 -1.66
N ARG A 31 -2.59 -10.95 -2.94
CA ARG A 31 -1.70 -10.00 -3.60
C ARG A 31 -1.72 -8.63 -2.90
N ALA A 32 -2.91 -8.12 -2.59
CA ALA A 32 -3.08 -6.81 -1.95
C ALA A 32 -2.50 -6.73 -0.52
N ILE A 33 -2.28 -7.87 0.16
CA ILE A 33 -1.55 -7.91 1.44
C ILE A 33 -0.08 -7.47 1.26
N LYS A 34 0.50 -7.72 0.08
CA LYS A 34 1.93 -7.48 -0.18
C LYS A 34 2.18 -6.31 -1.12
N GLN A 35 1.25 -6.02 -2.01
CA GLN A 35 1.41 -5.01 -3.05
C GLN A 35 0.48 -3.83 -2.79
N PRO A 36 1.01 -2.60 -2.71
CA PRO A 36 0.18 -1.41 -2.63
C PRO A 36 -0.53 -1.15 -3.96
N PRO A 37 -1.62 -0.36 -3.98
CA PRO A 37 -2.17 0.16 -5.22
C PRO A 37 -1.16 1.10 -5.91
N GLU A 38 -0.91 0.84 -7.20
CA GLU A 38 0.17 1.44 -8.00
C GLU A 38 -0.11 2.89 -8.41
N ASP A 39 -1.38 3.28 -8.46
CA ASP A 39 -1.87 4.55 -8.99
C ASP A 39 -2.05 5.63 -7.92
N THR A 40 -1.53 5.40 -6.70
CA THR A 40 -1.64 6.36 -5.60
C THR A 40 -0.34 6.50 -4.82
N ARG A 41 -0.30 7.47 -3.90
CA ARG A 41 0.77 7.61 -2.91
C ARG A 41 1.08 6.35 -2.09
N ALA A 42 0.18 5.37 -2.05
CA ALA A 42 0.44 4.11 -1.37
C ALA A 42 1.57 3.32 -2.05
N LEU A 43 1.73 3.43 -3.38
CA LEU A 43 2.85 2.81 -4.09
C LEU A 43 4.18 3.28 -3.50
N VAL A 44 4.36 4.60 -3.43
CA VAL A 44 5.58 5.24 -2.95
C VAL A 44 5.87 4.84 -1.49
N ARG A 45 4.85 4.81 -0.63
CA ARG A 45 5.01 4.35 0.76
C ARG A 45 5.40 2.87 0.85
N GLY A 46 4.77 2.01 0.06
CA GLY A 46 5.09 0.58 0.04
C GLY A 46 6.51 0.30 -0.47
N LEU A 47 6.94 1.01 -1.52
CA LEU A 47 8.30 0.93 -2.04
C LEU A 47 9.32 1.43 -1.03
N ALA A 48 9.03 2.53 -0.32
CA ALA A 48 9.90 3.04 0.73
C ALA A 48 10.09 2.03 1.87
N VAL A 49 8.99 1.42 2.35
CA VAL A 49 9.06 0.38 3.39
C VAL A 49 9.88 -0.82 2.93
N THR A 50 9.72 -1.22 1.67
CA THR A 50 10.45 -2.36 1.09
C THR A 50 11.95 -2.10 0.97
N HIS A 51 12.36 -0.91 0.50
CA HIS A 51 13.75 -0.63 0.13
C HIS A 51 14.56 0.16 1.17
N SER A 52 13.88 0.79 2.14
CA SER A 52 14.50 1.71 3.10
C SER A 52 14.34 1.23 4.54
N SER A 53 14.29 -0.09 4.76
CA SER A 53 14.25 -0.69 6.10
C SER A 53 15.39 -0.16 6.97
N GLY A 54 15.07 0.30 8.19
CA GLY A 54 16.00 0.91 9.13
C GLY A 54 16.45 2.34 8.80
N LYS A 55 16.02 2.92 7.66
CA LYS A 55 16.35 4.32 7.26
C LYS A 55 15.15 5.27 7.35
N ILE A 56 13.95 4.75 7.54
CA ILE A 56 12.74 5.55 7.75
C ILE A 56 12.67 5.96 9.22
N LYS A 57 12.64 7.26 9.48
CA LYS A 57 12.42 7.83 10.80
C LYS A 57 10.93 7.92 11.12
N ASN A 58 10.11 8.35 10.16
CA ASN A 58 8.66 8.44 10.30
C ASN A 58 7.96 8.27 8.94
N ILE A 59 6.75 7.70 8.94
CA ILE A 59 5.93 7.51 7.74
C ILE A 59 4.45 7.74 8.05
N HIS A 60 3.78 8.52 7.21
CA HIS A 60 2.36 8.85 7.34
C HIS A 60 1.71 9.05 5.96
N TRP A 61 0.41 9.38 5.93
CA TRP A 61 -0.39 9.49 4.70
C TRP A 61 0.10 10.56 3.71
N THR A 62 0.84 11.56 4.20
CA THR A 62 1.24 12.73 3.41
C THR A 62 2.75 12.90 3.35
N GLY A 63 3.53 11.98 3.93
CA GLY A 63 4.98 12.16 3.94
C GLY A 63 5.77 10.97 4.47
N ILE A 64 7.04 10.95 4.09
CA ILE A 64 8.05 9.99 4.53
C ILE A 64 9.28 10.78 4.96
N GLU A 65 9.66 10.67 6.22
CA GLU A 65 10.87 11.27 6.80
C GLU A 65 11.93 10.19 7.02
N TYR A 66 13.14 10.44 6.53
CA TYR A 66 14.28 9.54 6.67
C TYR A 66 15.23 10.00 7.79
N THR A 67 16.04 9.07 8.27
CA THR A 67 17.00 9.33 9.37
C THR A 67 18.10 10.31 8.99
N ASP A 68 18.38 10.49 7.70
CA ASP A 68 19.34 11.47 7.18
C ASP A 68 18.73 12.89 7.00
N GLY A 69 17.47 13.06 7.38
CA GLY A 69 16.73 14.32 7.24
C GLY A 69 16.09 14.55 5.87
N SER A 70 16.27 13.62 4.91
CA SER A 70 15.54 13.69 3.65
C SER A 70 14.05 13.43 3.86
N PHE A 71 13.23 14.02 2.98
CA PHE A 71 11.77 13.97 3.08
C PHE A 71 11.13 13.83 1.69
N ILE A 72 10.10 12.99 1.61
CA ILE A 72 9.21 12.89 0.45
C ILE A 72 7.83 13.41 0.86
N ASP A 73 7.39 14.52 0.27
CA ASP A 73 6.02 15.01 0.42
C ASP A 73 5.08 14.22 -0.51
N LEU A 74 4.01 13.68 0.05
CA LEU A 74 2.99 12.90 -0.65
C LEU A 74 1.63 13.60 -0.67
N SER A 75 1.53 14.81 -0.14
CA SER A 75 0.27 15.53 0.04
C SER A 75 -0.52 15.67 -1.27
N GLN A 76 0.20 15.95 -2.36
CA GLN A 76 -0.35 16.17 -3.70
C GLN A 76 -0.35 14.92 -4.59
N ILE A 77 0.06 13.76 -4.08
CA ILE A 77 0.14 12.53 -4.88
C ILE A 77 -1.17 11.75 -4.72
N VAL A 78 -2.06 11.85 -5.71
CA VAL A 78 -3.41 11.29 -5.61
C VAL A 78 -3.68 10.24 -6.69
N ASN A 79 -3.18 10.48 -7.91
CA ASN A 79 -3.40 9.62 -9.07
C ASN A 79 -2.08 9.14 -9.69
N SER A 80 -2.18 8.31 -10.74
CA SER A 80 -1.03 7.72 -11.43
C SER A 80 -0.09 8.76 -12.06
N VAL A 81 -0.62 9.86 -12.59
CA VAL A 81 0.18 10.93 -13.20
C VAL A 81 1.05 11.62 -12.14
N ASP A 82 0.47 11.89 -10.95
CA ASP A 82 1.23 12.46 -9.84
C ASP A 82 2.36 11.52 -9.39
N VAL A 83 2.07 10.21 -9.33
CA VAL A 83 3.03 9.17 -8.97
C VAL A 83 4.19 9.11 -9.97
N GLU A 84 3.88 9.10 -11.27
CA GLU A 84 4.90 9.11 -12.33
C GLU A 84 5.77 10.37 -12.26
N HIS A 85 5.18 11.55 -12.04
CA HIS A 85 5.94 12.78 -11.85
C HIS A 85 6.86 12.73 -10.63
N LEU A 86 6.37 12.20 -9.51
CA LEU A 86 7.19 12.03 -8.31
C LEU A 86 8.37 11.09 -8.58
N ILE A 87 8.12 9.90 -9.13
CA ILE A 87 9.16 8.92 -9.46
C ILE A 87 10.24 9.55 -10.34
N ASN A 88 9.83 10.22 -11.41
CA ASN A 88 10.77 10.85 -12.33
C ASN A 88 11.59 11.98 -11.70
N SER A 89 10.99 12.78 -10.81
CA SER A 89 11.66 13.90 -10.14
C SER A 89 12.58 13.47 -8.99
N LYS A 90 12.36 12.28 -8.43
CA LYS A 90 13.04 11.81 -7.21
C LYS A 90 13.94 10.60 -7.41
N LYS A 91 13.92 9.93 -8.57
CA LYS A 91 14.75 8.74 -8.87
C LYS A 91 16.24 8.90 -8.61
N GLU A 92 16.81 10.10 -8.81
CA GLU A 92 18.23 10.33 -8.51
C GLU A 92 18.52 10.35 -7.00
N GLN A 93 17.58 10.89 -6.22
CA GLN A 93 17.68 10.94 -4.76
C GLN A 93 17.31 9.59 -4.12
N PHE A 94 16.36 8.87 -4.71
CA PHE A 94 15.86 7.58 -4.24
C PHE A 94 15.88 6.57 -5.40
N PRO A 95 17.00 5.85 -5.62
CA PRO A 95 17.19 4.98 -6.79
C PRO A 95 16.26 3.77 -6.91
N TRP A 96 15.44 3.51 -5.89
CA TRP A 96 14.42 2.44 -5.87
C TRP A 96 13.04 2.92 -6.33
N LEU A 97 12.88 4.22 -6.61
CA LEU A 97 11.76 4.79 -7.36
C LEU A 97 12.00 4.62 -8.85
#